data_AF-A0A8S3Z838-F1
#
_entry.id   AF-A0A8S3Z838-F1
#
_cell.length_a   1.000
_cell.length_b   1.000
_cell.length_c   1.000
_cell.angle_alpha   90.00
_cell.angle_beta   90.00
_cell.angle_gamma   90.00
#
_symmetry.space_group_name_H-M   'P 1'
#
loop_
_entity.id
_entity.type
_entity.pdbx_description
1 polymer ?
#
loop_
_entity_poly.entity_id
_entity_poly.type
_entity_poly.pdbx_seq_one_letter_code
_entity_poly.pdbx_strand_id
1 'polypeptide(L)'
;MKNTTSYSMLTSCKTEERHWFSFLASSLVTFGGGFVVILIHKIITLLLFNKKSSSQASNQTKTGSVDHKNNLKTSDPETGWMTEAKDWAGELISGQTTTGRILFVAANDKLWFWVELFSFVDYFTIPPSFVAIYLDRNWLGLRFLRALRLMSIPDILTYLNVLRTSTVIRLVQLIVSFISLWFTAAGFLHLLENSGDPFYGFTNSHHLTYWECLYFLMVTMSTVGFGDINATTVLGKMFVVIFIMIFIGFFASFVPEIAEFLENRSKYGGTYKKKRGKRHVVVCGHITFYSVSNFLKDFLHEDREDVDVEIVFIH
;
A
#
# COMPACT_ATOMS: atom_id res chain seq x y z
N MET A 1 65.94 16.98 -11.40
CA MET A 1 64.73 16.54 -12.13
C MET A 1 64.13 15.32 -11.44
N LYS A 2 63.18 15.53 -10.53
CA LYS A 2 62.28 14.55 -9.88
C LYS A 2 61.59 15.33 -8.76
N ASN A 3 60.45 15.96 -9.04
CA ASN A 3 59.45 16.43 -8.03
C ASN A 3 58.34 17.27 -8.68
N THR A 4 57.70 16.78 -9.75
CA THR A 4 56.52 17.48 -10.32
C THR A 4 55.36 16.57 -10.68
N THR A 5 55.50 15.25 -10.54
CA THR A 5 54.47 14.27 -10.93
C THR A 5 53.54 13.82 -9.79
N SER A 6 53.82 14.14 -8.52
CA SER A 6 52.99 13.65 -7.39
C SER A 6 51.84 14.59 -7.00
N TYR A 7 51.83 15.85 -7.45
CA TYR A 7 50.78 16.81 -7.09
C TYR A 7 49.55 16.78 -8.02
N SER A 8 49.66 16.21 -9.22
CA SER A 8 48.53 16.09 -10.16
C SER A 8 47.64 14.86 -9.92
N MET A 9 48.11 13.86 -9.16
CA MET A 9 47.28 12.69 -8.79
C MET A 9 46.39 12.95 -7.57
N LEU A 10 46.75 13.89 -6.67
CA LEU A 10 45.98 14.16 -5.45
C LEU A 10 44.81 15.12 -5.66
N THR A 11 44.75 15.83 -6.79
CA THR A 11 43.63 16.73 -7.14
C THR A 11 42.55 16.08 -7.99
N SER A 12 42.76 14.86 -8.49
CA SER A 12 41.73 14.13 -9.24
C SER A 12 40.76 13.33 -8.35
N CYS A 13 40.93 13.35 -7.02
CA CYS A 13 40.12 12.59 -6.06
C CYS A 13 39.32 13.51 -5.13
N LYS A 14 38.70 14.57 -5.66
CA LYS A 14 37.78 15.41 -4.87
C LYS A 14 36.81 16.21 -5.73
N THR A 15 35.90 15.49 -6.39
CA THR A 15 34.47 15.81 -6.53
C THR A 15 33.82 14.72 -7.38
N GLU A 16 33.61 13.55 -6.78
CA GLU A 16 32.47 12.72 -7.19
C GLU A 16 31.22 13.51 -6.78
N GLU A 17 30.61 14.24 -7.72
CA GLU A 17 29.23 14.65 -7.54
C GLU A 17 28.40 13.39 -7.39
N ARG A 18 27.92 13.13 -6.17
CA ARG A 18 27.03 12.01 -5.86
C ARG A 18 25.70 12.25 -6.57
N HIS A 19 25.60 11.82 -7.82
CA HIS A 19 24.37 11.81 -8.61
C HIS A 19 23.41 10.70 -8.16
N TRP A 20 23.20 10.55 -6.85
CA TRP A 20 22.29 9.55 -6.29
C TRP A 20 20.87 9.71 -6.83
N PHE A 21 20.46 10.95 -7.15
CA PHE A 21 19.17 11.26 -7.80
C PHE A 21 19.03 10.66 -9.21
N SER A 22 20.08 10.70 -10.03
CA SER A 22 20.05 10.08 -11.37
C SER A 22 19.95 8.56 -11.28
N PHE A 23 20.48 7.97 -10.20
CA PHE A 23 20.41 6.53 -9.95
C PHE A 23 19.07 6.09 -9.31
N LEU A 24 18.45 6.97 -8.52
CA LEU A 24 17.08 6.78 -8.02
C LEU A 24 16.07 6.87 -9.17
N ALA A 25 16.30 7.79 -10.12
CA ALA A 25 15.53 7.90 -11.35
C ALA A 25 15.72 6.68 -12.27
N SER A 26 16.95 6.16 -12.41
CA SER A 26 17.19 4.94 -13.17
C SER A 26 16.58 3.70 -12.49
N SER A 27 16.59 3.63 -11.15
CA SER A 27 15.92 2.56 -10.39
C SER A 27 14.40 2.60 -10.56
N LEU A 28 13.80 3.81 -10.62
CA LEU A 28 12.38 3.99 -10.94
C LEU A 28 12.06 3.55 -12.38
N VAL A 29 12.98 3.78 -13.33
CA VAL A 29 12.84 3.35 -14.73
C VAL A 29 13.01 1.83 -14.86
N THR A 30 13.92 1.21 -14.12
CA THR A 30 14.12 -0.25 -14.16
C THR A 30 12.97 -0.98 -13.45
N PHE A 31 12.46 -0.44 -12.34
CA PHE A 31 11.28 -0.94 -11.65
C PHE A 31 10.01 -0.75 -12.50
N GLY A 32 9.88 0.41 -13.17
CA GLY A 32 8.83 0.68 -14.15
C GLY A 32 8.93 -0.22 -15.39
N GLY A 33 10.14 -0.49 -15.87
CA GLY A 33 10.40 -1.40 -16.99
C GLY A 33 10.01 -2.84 -16.67
N GLY A 34 10.36 -3.34 -15.48
CA GLY A 34 9.92 -4.64 -14.98
C GLY A 34 8.39 -4.71 -14.86
N PHE A 35 7.76 -3.64 -14.37
CA PHE A 35 6.31 -3.52 -14.29
C PHE A 35 5.65 -3.58 -15.67
N VAL A 36 6.23 -2.92 -16.68
CA VAL A 36 5.76 -2.95 -18.08
C VAL A 36 5.90 -4.34 -18.69
N VAL A 37 7.01 -5.06 -18.46
CA VAL A 37 7.20 -6.42 -18.98
C VAL A 37 6.19 -7.40 -18.37
N ILE A 38 5.92 -7.30 -17.06
CA ILE A 38 4.92 -8.12 -16.37
C ILE A 38 3.50 -7.79 -16.86
N LEU A 39 3.20 -6.51 -17.08
CA LEU A 39 1.93 -6.08 -17.67
C LEU A 39 1.77 -6.58 -19.10
N ILE A 40 2.81 -6.51 -19.93
CA ILE A 40 2.80 -7.03 -21.30
C ILE A 40 2.57 -8.54 -21.29
N HIS A 41 3.26 -9.28 -20.42
CA HIS A 41 3.07 -10.73 -20.28
C HIS A 41 1.63 -11.08 -19.84
N LYS A 42 1.05 -10.32 -18.90
CA LYS A 42 -0.36 -10.50 -18.48
C LYS A 42 -1.36 -10.12 -19.57
N ILE A 43 -1.12 -9.05 -20.33
CA ILE A 43 -1.95 -8.66 -21.48
C ILE A 43 -1.90 -9.73 -22.57
N ILE A 44 -0.72 -10.27 -22.88
CA ILE A 44 -0.56 -11.38 -23.84
C ILE A 44 -1.28 -12.63 -23.33
N THR A 45 -1.14 -12.96 -22.05
CA THR A 45 -1.83 -14.11 -21.44
C THR A 45 -3.34 -13.93 -21.46
N LEU A 46 -3.86 -12.73 -21.20
CA LEU A 46 -5.29 -12.40 -21.29
C LEU A 46 -5.80 -12.47 -22.73
N LEU A 47 -5.05 -11.99 -23.72
CA LEU A 47 -5.40 -12.12 -25.14
C LEU A 47 -5.43 -13.58 -25.60
N LEU A 48 -4.55 -14.43 -25.05
CA LEU A 48 -4.51 -15.87 -25.36
C LEU A 48 -5.61 -16.65 -24.61
N PHE A 49 -5.95 -16.30 -23.37
CA PHE A 49 -6.99 -16.96 -22.58
C PHE A 49 -8.42 -16.53 -22.94
N ASN A 50 -8.63 -15.29 -23.39
CA ASN A 50 -9.96 -14.84 -23.83
C ASN A 50 -10.41 -15.55 -25.13
N LYS A 51 -9.49 -16.20 -25.86
CA LYS A 51 -9.82 -17.11 -26.96
C LYS A 51 -10.38 -18.47 -26.50
N LYS A 52 -10.19 -18.85 -25.23
CA LYS A 52 -10.58 -20.18 -24.70
C LYS A 52 -11.85 -20.15 -23.82
N SER A 53 -12.34 -18.99 -23.41
CA SER A 53 -13.48 -18.86 -22.47
C SER A 53 -14.85 -18.62 -23.14
N SER A 54 -15.00 -18.85 -24.44
CA SER A 54 -16.30 -18.69 -25.13
C SER A 54 -17.21 -19.94 -25.07
N SER A 55 -16.85 -21.00 -24.33
CA SER A 55 -17.59 -22.28 -24.38
C SER A 55 -18.26 -22.75 -23.08
N GLN A 56 -18.32 -21.97 -22.00
CA GLN A 56 -19.03 -22.47 -20.80
C GLN A 56 -19.68 -21.36 -19.96
N ALA A 57 -20.89 -20.97 -20.34
CA ALA A 57 -21.86 -20.35 -19.44
C ALA A 57 -23.30 -20.60 -19.96
N SER A 58 -23.96 -21.64 -19.45
CA SER A 58 -25.42 -21.71 -19.41
C SER A 58 -25.92 -22.54 -18.22
N ASN A 59 -27.01 -22.03 -17.63
CA ASN A 59 -27.89 -22.60 -16.59
C ASN A 59 -27.43 -22.40 -15.13
N GLN A 60 -28.25 -21.93 -14.18
CA GLN A 60 -29.72 -21.85 -14.09
C GLN A 60 -30.16 -20.90 -12.95
N THR A 61 -31.42 -20.47 -13.00
CA THR A 61 -32.10 -19.48 -12.11
C THR A 61 -33.18 -20.17 -11.24
N LYS A 62 -33.63 -19.47 -10.16
CA LYS A 62 -34.90 -19.56 -9.38
C LYS A 62 -34.83 -20.40 -8.08
N THR A 63 -35.46 -20.11 -6.92
CA THR A 63 -36.70 -19.38 -6.49
C THR A 63 -36.65 -19.20 -4.95
N GLY A 64 -37.21 -18.15 -4.33
CA GLY A 64 -38.49 -18.24 -3.58
C GLY A 64 -38.49 -17.46 -2.25
N SER A 65 -39.65 -16.92 -1.84
CA SER A 65 -39.94 -16.00 -0.72
C SER A 65 -40.63 -16.70 0.48
N VAL A 66 -40.70 -16.07 1.68
CA VAL A 66 -41.86 -15.96 2.64
C VAL A 66 -41.46 -15.61 4.11
N ASP A 67 -42.38 -14.91 4.79
CA ASP A 67 -42.40 -14.06 6.01
C ASP A 67 -42.40 -14.66 7.46
N HIS A 68 -41.87 -13.84 8.40
CA HIS A 68 -42.29 -13.37 9.76
C HIS A 68 -43.08 -14.22 10.83
N LYS A 69 -42.59 -14.30 12.11
CA LYS A 69 -43.25 -13.82 13.39
C LYS A 69 -42.47 -14.15 14.73
N ASN A 70 -42.93 -13.52 15.83
CA ASN A 70 -42.27 -13.16 17.11
C ASN A 70 -42.45 -14.11 18.35
N ASN A 71 -41.53 -13.95 19.32
CA ASN A 71 -41.60 -13.95 20.82
C ASN A 71 -42.06 -15.17 21.65
N LEU A 72 -41.26 -15.55 22.68
CA LEU A 72 -41.62 -15.51 24.12
C LEU A 72 -40.41 -15.79 25.06
N LYS A 73 -40.37 -15.09 26.22
CA LYS A 73 -39.38 -15.15 27.33
C LYS A 73 -39.71 -16.23 28.37
N THR A 74 -38.69 -16.77 29.03
CA THR A 74 -38.71 -17.24 30.44
C THR A 74 -37.41 -16.86 31.16
N SER A 75 -37.55 -16.61 32.47
CA SER A 75 -36.65 -15.91 33.38
C SER A 75 -36.01 -16.84 34.42
N ASP A 76 -34.73 -16.62 34.77
CA ASP A 76 -34.07 -17.20 35.95
C ASP A 76 -33.34 -16.12 36.80
N PRO A 77 -33.16 -16.34 38.12
CA PRO A 77 -33.02 -15.29 39.13
C PRO A 77 -31.61 -15.22 39.77
N GLU A 78 -30.58 -14.84 39.00
CA GLU A 78 -29.21 -14.67 39.55
C GLU A 78 -28.52 -13.35 39.17
N THR A 79 -29.28 -12.27 38.98
CA THR A 79 -28.74 -10.97 38.50
C THR A 79 -28.73 -9.85 39.54
N GLY A 80 -28.93 -10.13 40.83
CA GLY A 80 -28.98 -9.10 41.88
C GLY A 80 -27.65 -8.48 42.27
N TRP A 81 -26.56 -9.26 42.30
CA TRP A 81 -25.24 -8.77 42.73
C TRP A 81 -24.46 -8.08 41.59
N MET A 82 -24.75 -8.44 40.35
CA MET A 82 -24.09 -7.94 39.15
C MET A 82 -24.65 -6.61 38.66
N THR A 83 -25.86 -6.22 39.05
CA THR A 83 -26.42 -4.89 38.77
C THR A 83 -25.84 -3.84 39.71
N GLU A 84 -25.69 -4.12 41.01
CA GLU A 84 -25.03 -3.21 41.96
C GLU A 84 -23.54 -2.99 41.62
N ALA A 85 -22.78 -4.05 41.30
CA ALA A 85 -21.36 -3.90 40.95
C ALA A 85 -21.14 -3.15 39.62
N LYS A 86 -22.11 -3.18 38.70
CA LYS A 86 -22.04 -2.54 37.38
C LYS A 86 -22.39 -1.05 37.44
N ASP A 87 -23.24 -0.64 38.39
CA ASP A 87 -23.55 0.77 38.65
C ASP A 87 -22.40 1.49 39.36
N TRP A 88 -21.76 0.85 40.35
CA TRP A 88 -20.58 1.41 41.03
C TRP A 88 -19.35 1.54 40.11
N ALA A 89 -19.17 0.63 39.14
CA ALA A 89 -18.09 0.71 38.15
C ALA A 89 -18.37 1.71 37.01
N GLY A 90 -19.65 1.92 36.68
CA GLY A 90 -20.09 2.90 35.68
C GLY A 90 -19.85 4.34 36.12
N GLU A 91 -19.94 4.63 37.42
CA GLU A 91 -19.75 5.97 38.00
C GLU A 91 -18.26 6.39 38.05
N LEU A 92 -17.33 5.44 38.14
CA LEU A 92 -15.87 5.71 38.22
C LEU A 92 -15.17 5.76 36.85
N ILE A 93 -15.55 4.94 35.87
CA ILE A 93 -15.00 5.02 34.49
C ILE A 93 -15.59 6.23 33.74
N SER A 94 -16.73 6.72 34.22
CA SER A 94 -17.40 7.94 33.81
C SER A 94 -16.55 9.21 34.01
N GLY A 95 -15.63 9.22 34.99
CA GLY A 95 -15.07 10.45 35.52
C GLY A 95 -14.05 11.22 34.68
N GLN A 96 -13.59 10.75 33.50
CA GLN A 96 -12.45 11.42 32.84
C GLN A 96 -12.54 11.78 31.34
N THR A 97 -13.32 11.13 30.46
CA THR A 97 -13.51 11.68 29.08
C THR A 97 -14.78 11.16 28.38
N THR A 98 -15.49 12.04 27.68
CA THR A 98 -16.74 11.76 26.94
C THR A 98 -16.53 10.91 25.68
N THR A 99 -15.36 10.98 25.06
CA THR A 99 -15.03 10.24 23.82
C THR A 99 -14.75 8.75 24.06
N GLY A 100 -14.24 8.37 25.24
CA GLY A 100 -13.93 6.96 25.58
C GLY A 100 -15.16 6.09 25.82
N ARG A 101 -16.29 6.68 26.26
CA ARG A 101 -17.53 5.93 26.55
C ARG A 101 -18.24 5.41 25.31
N ILE A 102 -18.08 6.08 24.17
CA ILE A 102 -18.74 5.70 22.92
C ILE A 102 -17.98 4.54 22.26
N LEU A 103 -16.64 4.53 22.37
CA LEU A 103 -15.77 3.51 21.79
C LEU A 103 -15.82 2.18 22.59
N PHE A 104 -15.91 2.24 23.92
CA PHE A 104 -15.96 1.04 24.76
C PHE A 104 -17.30 0.28 24.70
N VAL A 105 -18.40 0.96 24.39
CA VAL A 105 -19.74 0.36 24.26
C VAL A 105 -19.92 -0.36 22.91
N ALA A 106 -19.06 -0.11 21.92
CA ALA A 106 -19.14 -0.72 20.60
C ALA A 106 -18.31 -2.00 20.42
N ALA A 107 -17.38 -2.32 21.33
CA ALA A 107 -16.48 -3.47 21.21
C ALA A 107 -17.03 -4.70 21.95
N ASN A 108 -17.42 -5.74 21.20
CA ASN A 108 -18.03 -6.96 21.75
C ASN A 108 -17.06 -7.89 22.50
N ASP A 109 -15.73 -7.74 22.35
CA ASP A 109 -14.73 -8.61 23.01
C ASP A 109 -13.55 -7.81 23.59
N LYS A 110 -13.58 -7.58 24.91
CA LYS A 110 -12.59 -6.76 25.63
C LYS A 110 -11.15 -7.29 25.56
N LEU A 111 -10.92 -8.58 25.34
CA LEU A 111 -9.58 -9.16 25.26
C LEU A 111 -8.94 -8.98 23.87
N TRP A 112 -9.75 -8.92 22.82
CA TRP A 112 -9.25 -8.75 21.45
C TRP A 112 -8.70 -7.34 21.22
N PHE A 113 -9.31 -6.35 21.88
CA PHE A 113 -8.87 -4.95 21.86
C PHE A 113 -7.46 -4.72 22.43
N TRP A 114 -7.04 -5.53 23.42
CA TRP A 114 -5.68 -5.44 23.99
C TRP A 114 -4.59 -6.00 23.08
N VAL A 115 -4.95 -6.89 22.14
CA VAL A 115 -4.01 -7.53 21.20
C VAL A 115 -4.01 -6.82 19.84
N GLU A 116 -4.78 -5.75 19.70
CA GLU A 116 -4.79 -4.95 18.47
C GLU A 116 -3.43 -4.29 18.23
N LEU A 117 -2.94 -4.32 16.99
CA LEU A 117 -1.60 -3.85 16.61
C LEU A 117 -1.33 -2.41 17.07
N PHE A 118 -2.36 -1.55 17.03
CA PHE A 118 -2.28 -0.16 17.48
C PHE A 118 -2.15 -0.03 19.00
N SER A 119 -2.88 -0.85 19.77
CA SER A 119 -2.75 -0.94 21.23
C SER A 119 -1.33 -1.36 21.64
N PHE A 120 -0.73 -2.28 20.88
CA PHE A 120 0.67 -2.72 21.09
C PHE A 120 1.65 -1.57 20.85
N VAL A 121 1.53 -0.85 19.72
CA VAL A 121 2.39 0.32 19.42
C VAL A 121 2.31 1.37 20.52
N ASP A 122 1.13 1.62 21.05
CA ASP A 122 0.93 2.58 22.12
C ASP A 122 1.57 2.12 23.44
N TYR A 123 1.47 0.83 23.77
CA TYR A 123 2.13 0.24 24.93
C TYR A 123 3.67 0.32 24.87
N PHE A 124 4.29 0.19 23.69
CA PHE A 124 5.76 0.29 23.58
C PHE A 124 6.28 1.72 23.41
N THR A 125 5.43 2.68 23.04
CA THR A 125 5.87 4.05 22.77
C THR A 125 5.55 5.03 23.90
N ILE A 126 4.46 4.83 24.65
CA ILE A 126 3.98 5.77 25.66
C ILE A 126 4.74 5.63 26.98
N PRO A 127 4.84 4.44 27.63
CA PRO A 127 5.53 4.29 28.92
C PRO A 127 7.02 4.68 28.88
N PRO A 128 7.84 4.27 27.87
CA PRO A 128 9.24 4.69 27.82
C PRO A 128 9.43 6.20 27.66
N SER A 129 8.43 6.91 27.10
CA SER A 129 8.47 8.37 27.00
C SER A 129 8.31 9.03 28.37
N PHE A 130 7.43 8.51 29.23
CA PHE A 130 7.27 8.98 30.60
C PHE A 130 8.47 8.63 31.48
N VAL A 131 9.00 7.42 31.34
CA VAL A 131 10.20 6.97 32.07
C VAL A 131 11.43 7.80 31.71
N ALA A 132 11.58 8.18 30.44
CA ALA A 132 12.69 9.04 30.00
C ALA A 132 12.66 10.42 30.65
N ILE A 133 11.47 10.99 30.87
CA ILE A 133 11.27 12.26 31.58
C ILE A 133 11.56 12.08 33.07
N TYR A 134 11.09 10.98 33.68
CA TYR A 134 11.31 10.71 35.10
C TYR A 134 12.79 10.47 35.44
N LEU A 135 13.55 9.86 34.53
CA LEU A 135 14.97 9.53 34.71
C LEU A 135 15.95 10.56 34.10
N ASP A 136 15.47 11.66 33.50
CA ASP A 136 16.26 12.64 32.75
C ASP A 136 17.24 12.02 31.72
N ARG A 137 16.88 10.85 31.17
CA ARG A 137 17.71 10.08 30.23
C ARG A 137 16.91 9.78 28.97
N ASN A 138 17.39 10.31 27.84
CA ASN A 138 16.72 10.15 26.56
C ASN A 138 17.14 8.83 25.89
N TRP A 139 16.33 7.78 26.02
CA TRP A 139 16.56 6.51 25.32
C TRP A 139 15.81 6.48 23.98
N LEU A 140 16.54 6.33 22.87
CA LEU A 140 15.99 6.22 21.52
C LEU A 140 15.10 4.97 21.33
N GLY A 141 15.45 3.85 21.99
CA GLY A 141 14.66 2.63 22.17
C GLY A 141 13.72 2.29 20.99
N LEU A 142 12.45 2.06 21.31
CA LEU A 142 11.40 1.63 20.38
C LEU A 142 10.59 2.78 19.77
N ARG A 143 11.14 4.01 19.75
CA ARG A 143 10.40 5.20 19.26
C ARG A 143 10.03 5.11 17.79
N PHE A 144 10.78 4.34 17.00
CA PHE A 144 10.47 4.09 15.59
C PHE A 144 9.15 3.34 15.37
N LEU A 145 8.62 2.62 16.38
CA LEU A 145 7.30 1.98 16.30
C LEU A 145 6.17 2.99 16.08
N ARG A 146 6.39 4.28 16.39
CA ARG A 146 5.43 5.34 16.07
C ARG A 146 5.14 5.46 14.57
N ALA A 147 6.07 5.02 13.71
CA ALA A 147 5.85 4.99 12.26
C ALA A 147 4.72 4.02 11.86
N LEU A 148 4.44 2.98 12.65
CA LEU A 148 3.30 2.07 12.41
C LEU A 148 1.95 2.78 12.52
N ARG A 149 1.87 3.90 13.27
CA ARG A 149 0.65 4.72 13.30
C ARG A 149 0.30 5.34 11.95
N LEU A 150 1.24 5.41 11.00
CA LEU A 150 0.91 5.82 9.63
C LEU A 150 -0.17 4.91 9.03
N MET A 151 -0.24 3.63 9.43
CA MET A 151 -1.26 2.68 8.95
C MET A 151 -2.71 3.14 9.20
N SER A 152 -2.97 4.07 10.13
CA SER A 152 -4.31 4.61 10.37
C SER A 152 -4.69 5.80 9.47
N ILE A 153 -3.75 6.36 8.70
CA ILE A 153 -4.02 7.49 7.79
C ILE A 153 -5.11 7.19 6.74
N PRO A 154 -5.14 6.01 6.09
CA PRO A 154 -6.19 5.69 5.12
C PRO A 154 -7.60 5.74 5.72
N ASP A 155 -7.75 5.27 6.96
CA ASP A 155 -9.02 5.30 7.70
C ASP A 155 -9.43 6.74 8.07
N ILE A 156 -8.47 7.57 8.46
CA ILE A 156 -8.71 9.00 8.70
C ILE A 156 -9.11 9.70 7.38
N LEU A 157 -8.46 9.36 6.27
CA LEU A 157 -8.69 10.02 4.97
C LEU A 157 -10.04 9.60 4.35
N THR A 158 -10.52 8.40 4.65
CA THR A 158 -11.89 7.95 4.32
C THR A 158 -12.92 8.63 5.22
N TYR A 159 -12.65 8.75 6.52
CA TYR A 159 -13.50 9.49 7.45
C TYR A 159 -13.69 10.96 7.03
N LEU A 160 -12.62 11.60 6.54
CA LEU A 160 -12.65 12.98 6.01
C LEU A 160 -13.32 13.10 4.63
N ASN A 161 -13.84 11.99 4.07
CA ASN A 161 -14.51 11.93 2.77
C ASN A 161 -13.64 12.45 1.59
N VAL A 162 -12.32 12.39 1.74
CA VAL A 162 -11.33 12.74 0.70
C VAL A 162 -11.17 11.58 -0.28
N LEU A 163 -11.11 10.35 0.24
CA LEU A 163 -11.06 9.14 -0.58
C LEU A 163 -12.48 8.62 -0.81
N ARG A 164 -12.98 8.76 -2.04
CA ARG A 164 -14.37 8.37 -2.39
C ARG A 164 -14.50 7.00 -3.06
N THR A 165 -13.48 6.59 -3.82
CA THR A 165 -13.54 5.34 -4.59
C THR A 165 -12.81 4.24 -3.83
N SER A 166 -13.41 3.04 -3.77
CA SER A 166 -12.83 1.85 -3.13
C SER A 166 -11.42 1.51 -3.63
N THR A 167 -11.16 1.67 -4.93
CA THR A 167 -9.84 1.45 -5.54
C THR A 167 -8.78 2.42 -5.03
N VAL A 168 -9.14 3.70 -4.86
CA VAL A 168 -8.22 4.71 -4.33
C VAL A 168 -7.96 4.46 -2.84
N ILE A 169 -8.98 4.03 -2.09
CA ILE A 169 -8.83 3.65 -0.67
C ILE A 169 -7.83 2.51 -0.52
N ARG A 170 -8.02 1.41 -1.27
CA ARG A 170 -7.12 0.24 -1.25
C ARG A 170 -5.70 0.61 -1.67
N LEU A 171 -5.55 1.40 -2.72
CA LEU A 171 -4.24 1.88 -3.20
C LEU A 171 -3.52 2.72 -2.14
N VAL A 172 -4.22 3.68 -1.53
CA VAL A 172 -3.64 4.53 -0.46
C VAL A 172 -3.28 3.68 0.76
N GLN A 173 -4.14 2.74 1.15
CA GLN A 173 -3.88 1.84 2.26
C GLN A 173 -2.59 1.03 2.04
N LEU A 174 -2.42 0.52 0.83
CA LEU A 174 -1.26 -0.27 0.45
C LEU A 174 0.03 0.56 0.40
N ILE A 175 -0.01 1.78 -0.15
CA ILE A 175 1.15 2.70 -0.16
C ILE A 175 1.54 3.10 1.26
N VAL A 176 0.55 3.45 2.09
CA VAL A 176 0.82 3.88 3.47
C VAL A 176 1.34 2.71 4.32
N SER A 177 0.80 1.49 4.14
CA SER A 177 1.31 0.32 4.84
C SER A 177 2.76 -0.01 4.42
N PHE A 178 3.10 0.13 3.12
CA PHE A 178 4.49 0.02 2.64
C PHE A 178 5.44 1.00 3.35
N ILE A 179 5.08 2.30 3.35
CA ILE A 179 5.92 3.35 3.92
C ILE A 179 6.08 3.11 5.43
N SER A 180 4.99 2.77 6.13
CA SER A 180 5.03 2.48 7.56
C SER A 180 5.95 1.31 7.90
N LEU A 181 5.90 0.23 7.11
CA LEU A 181 6.76 -0.95 7.28
C LEU A 181 8.22 -0.61 7.02
N TRP A 182 8.53 0.15 5.97
CA TRP A 182 9.88 0.56 5.63
C TRP A 182 10.53 1.42 6.72
N PHE A 183 9.83 2.43 7.22
CA PHE A 183 10.33 3.29 8.32
C PHE A 183 10.50 2.48 9.62
N THR A 184 9.54 1.61 9.95
CA THR A 184 9.62 0.77 11.15
C THR A 184 10.79 -0.21 11.06
N ALA A 185 10.99 -0.84 9.90
CA ALA A 185 12.09 -1.76 9.66
C ALA A 185 13.45 -1.05 9.72
N ALA A 186 13.57 0.17 9.18
CA ALA A 186 14.79 0.97 9.25
C ALA A 186 15.13 1.33 10.70
N GLY A 187 14.12 1.69 11.49
CA GLY A 187 14.30 1.97 12.91
C GLY A 187 14.69 0.75 13.73
N PHE A 188 14.12 -0.41 13.40
CA PHE A 188 14.48 -1.67 14.04
C PHE A 188 15.92 -2.08 13.72
N LEU A 189 16.33 -2.01 12.44
CA LEU A 189 17.71 -2.29 12.04
C LEU A 189 18.70 -1.29 12.67
N HIS A 190 18.34 0.00 12.69
CA HIS A 190 19.14 1.04 13.35
C HIS A 190 19.32 0.75 14.85
N LEU A 191 18.29 0.26 15.54
CA LEU A 191 18.39 -0.15 16.94
C LEU A 191 19.35 -1.34 17.09
N LEU A 192 19.22 -2.36 16.25
CA LEU A 192 20.04 -3.57 16.33
C LEU A 192 21.52 -3.28 16.05
N GLU A 193 21.84 -2.56 14.97
CA GLU A 193 23.24 -2.27 14.61
C GLU A 193 23.90 -1.32 15.61
N ASN A 194 23.19 -0.29 16.09
CA ASN A 194 23.76 0.64 17.07
C ASN A 194 23.88 0.04 18.49
N SER A 195 23.01 -0.89 18.86
CA SER A 195 23.10 -1.54 20.18
C SER A 195 24.17 -2.64 20.19
N GLY A 196 24.37 -3.34 19.07
CA GLY A 196 25.22 -4.52 19.00
C GLY A 196 24.54 -5.78 19.53
N ASP A 197 25.23 -6.92 19.43
CA ASP A 197 24.68 -8.21 19.86
C ASP A 197 24.96 -8.48 21.35
N PRO A 198 23.95 -8.90 22.13
CA PRO A 198 24.15 -9.31 23.53
C PRO A 198 25.12 -10.48 23.69
N PHE A 199 25.14 -11.40 22.71
CA PHE A 199 25.95 -12.62 22.73
C PHE A 199 27.47 -12.37 22.72
N TYR A 200 27.90 -11.24 22.15
CA TYR A 200 29.31 -10.82 22.10
C TYR A 200 29.61 -9.67 23.08
N GLY A 201 28.73 -9.44 24.06
CA GLY A 201 28.88 -8.35 25.03
C GLY A 201 28.79 -6.96 24.41
N PHE A 202 27.98 -6.79 23.36
CA PHE A 202 27.78 -5.50 22.66
C PHE A 202 29.05 -4.89 22.05
N THR A 203 30.07 -5.70 21.77
CA THR A 203 31.35 -5.24 21.20
C THR A 203 31.29 -4.98 19.70
N ASN A 204 30.32 -5.56 19.00
CA ASN A 204 30.15 -5.49 17.55
C ASN A 204 29.13 -4.43 17.12
N SER A 205 28.99 -3.34 17.88
CA SER A 205 28.13 -2.22 17.49
C SER A 205 28.67 -1.51 16.24
N HIS A 206 27.79 -1.30 15.27
CA HIS A 206 28.10 -0.55 14.06
C HIS A 206 27.25 0.71 14.02
N HIS A 207 27.91 1.86 14.13
CA HIS A 207 27.23 3.14 14.18
C HIS A 207 26.74 3.57 12.80
N LEU A 208 25.49 3.19 12.51
CA LEU A 208 24.76 3.60 11.31
C LEU A 208 23.73 4.66 11.70
N THR A 209 23.64 5.70 10.88
CA THR A 209 22.56 6.69 11.00
C THR A 209 21.23 6.08 10.52
N TYR A 210 20.12 6.61 11.02
CA TYR A 210 18.79 6.17 10.61
C TYR A 210 18.58 6.27 9.08
N TRP A 211 19.14 7.30 8.45
CA TRP A 211 19.06 7.53 7.01
C TRP A 211 19.86 6.50 6.19
N GLU A 212 21.02 6.08 6.71
CA GLU A 212 21.81 5.00 6.10
C GLU A 212 21.06 3.66 6.18
N CYS A 213 20.37 3.39 7.30
CA CYS A 213 19.50 2.21 7.40
C CYS A 213 18.31 2.28 6.41
N LEU A 214 17.69 3.45 6.24
CA LEU A 214 16.63 3.64 5.25
C LEU A 214 17.13 3.39 3.83
N TYR A 215 18.29 3.94 3.47
CA TYR A 215 18.94 3.72 2.18
C TYR A 215 19.27 2.24 1.96
N PHE A 216 19.91 1.58 2.95
CA PHE A 216 20.24 0.17 2.89
C PHE A 216 19.00 -0.71 2.66
N LEU A 217 17.91 -0.45 3.40
CA LEU A 217 16.66 -1.19 3.20
C LEU A 217 16.01 -0.88 1.85
N MET A 218 16.08 0.36 1.35
CA MET A 218 15.59 0.69 -0.01
C MET A 218 16.34 -0.10 -1.08
N VAL A 219 17.68 -0.13 -1.00
CA VAL A 219 18.57 -0.87 -1.93
C VAL A 219 18.35 -2.39 -1.83
N THR A 220 18.04 -2.88 -0.64
CA THR A 220 17.75 -4.30 -0.40
C THR A 220 16.37 -4.68 -0.94
N MET A 221 15.34 -3.87 -0.69
CA MET A 221 13.98 -4.08 -1.22
C MET A 221 13.93 -3.99 -2.74
N SER A 222 14.71 -3.09 -3.35
CA SER A 222 14.82 -3.01 -4.80
C SER A 222 15.63 -4.16 -5.42
N THR A 223 16.16 -5.07 -4.61
CA THR A 223 17.02 -6.20 -5.02
C THR A 223 18.33 -5.78 -5.70
N VAL A 224 18.75 -4.52 -5.53
CA VAL A 224 19.98 -3.99 -6.13
C VAL A 224 21.21 -4.46 -5.35
N GLY A 225 21.20 -4.30 -4.01
CA GLY A 225 22.26 -4.83 -3.14
C GLY A 225 23.68 -4.34 -3.45
N PHE A 226 23.93 -3.02 -3.44
CA PHE A 226 25.26 -2.45 -3.71
C PHE A 226 26.38 -3.00 -2.81
N GLY A 227 26.05 -3.34 -1.56
CA GLY A 227 27.01 -3.84 -0.57
C GLY A 227 27.92 -2.76 0.02
N ASP A 228 27.65 -1.49 -0.24
CA ASP A 228 28.32 -0.32 0.34
C ASP A 228 28.02 -0.16 1.84
N ILE A 229 26.78 -0.43 2.23
CA ILE A 229 26.33 -0.55 3.62
C ILE A 229 25.81 -1.95 3.84
N ASN A 230 26.16 -2.57 4.97
CA ASN A 230 25.70 -3.90 5.32
C ASN A 230 25.41 -4.01 6.83
N ALA A 231 24.55 -4.98 7.17
CA ALA A 231 24.30 -5.36 8.55
C ALA A 231 25.44 -6.26 9.04
N THR A 232 26.16 -5.81 10.06
CA THR A 232 27.32 -6.53 10.60
C THR A 232 26.92 -7.45 11.74
N THR A 233 25.92 -7.04 12.52
CA THR A 233 25.40 -7.78 13.69
C THR A 233 24.68 -9.05 13.27
N VAL A 234 24.73 -10.08 14.13
CA VAL A 234 24.03 -11.36 13.91
C VAL A 234 22.52 -11.13 13.94
N LEU A 235 22.03 -10.35 14.92
CA LEU A 235 20.62 -9.99 14.99
C LEU A 235 20.17 -9.15 13.80
N GLY A 236 20.99 -8.20 13.34
CA GLY A 236 20.72 -7.39 12.15
C GLY A 236 20.64 -8.24 10.88
N LYS A 237 21.57 -9.17 10.68
CA LYS A 237 21.53 -10.12 9.55
C LYS A 237 20.27 -11.00 9.57
N MET A 238 19.93 -11.56 10.72
CA MET A 238 18.71 -12.35 10.90
C MET A 238 17.46 -11.52 10.58
N PHE A 239 17.42 -10.27 11.04
CA PHE A 239 16.33 -9.35 10.74
C PHE A 239 16.21 -9.08 9.24
N VAL A 240 17.31 -8.79 8.54
CA VAL A 240 17.31 -8.52 7.10
C VAL A 240 16.77 -9.72 6.31
N VAL A 241 17.15 -10.95 6.68
CA VAL A 241 16.61 -12.16 6.04
C VAL A 241 15.10 -12.27 6.21
N ILE A 242 14.59 -12.11 7.44
CA ILE A 242 13.15 -12.14 7.73
C ILE A 242 12.42 -11.02 6.98
N PHE A 243 13.02 -9.83 6.95
CA PHE A 243 12.46 -8.66 6.27
C PHE A 243 12.31 -8.90 4.76
N ILE A 244 13.32 -9.48 4.09
CA ILE A 244 13.24 -9.81 2.66
C ILE A 244 12.09 -10.80 2.39
N MET A 245 11.92 -11.81 3.25
CA MET A 245 10.82 -12.79 3.11
C MET A 245 9.44 -12.13 3.24
N ILE A 246 9.25 -11.25 4.23
CA ILE A 246 8.00 -10.50 4.43
C ILE A 246 7.76 -9.56 3.25
N PHE A 247 8.82 -8.86 2.81
CA PHE A 247 8.76 -7.89 1.74
C PHE A 247 8.31 -8.51 0.41
N ILE A 248 8.85 -9.68 0.04
CA ILE A 248 8.45 -10.38 -1.20
C ILE A 248 6.96 -10.74 -1.18
N GLY A 249 6.44 -11.23 -0.05
CA GLY A 249 5.02 -11.52 0.10
C GLY A 249 4.14 -10.28 0.01
N PHE A 250 4.58 -9.18 0.63
CA PHE A 250 3.91 -7.89 0.55
C PHE A 250 3.92 -7.34 -0.88
N PHE A 251 5.04 -7.47 -1.60
CA PHE A 251 5.18 -7.02 -2.99
C PHE A 251 4.23 -7.75 -3.94
N ALA A 252 4.00 -9.06 -3.74
CA ALA A 252 3.03 -9.81 -4.53
C ALA A 252 1.60 -9.24 -4.45
N SER A 253 1.26 -8.59 -3.32
CA SER A 253 -0.06 -7.98 -3.08
C SER A 253 -0.27 -6.67 -3.84
N PHE A 254 0.80 -6.00 -4.32
CA PHE A 254 0.68 -4.78 -5.14
C PHE A 254 0.12 -5.06 -6.55
N VAL A 255 0.47 -6.20 -7.13
CA VAL A 255 0.19 -6.51 -8.53
C VAL A 255 -1.31 -6.47 -8.88
N PRO A 256 -2.24 -7.10 -8.12
CA PRO A 256 -3.67 -7.04 -8.43
C PRO A 256 -4.25 -5.63 -8.31
N GLU A 257 -3.87 -4.87 -7.27
CA GLU A 257 -4.39 -3.51 -7.03
C GLU A 257 -4.00 -2.54 -8.15
N ILE A 258 -2.74 -2.60 -8.60
CA ILE A 258 -2.32 -1.74 -9.71
C ILE A 258 -2.99 -2.18 -11.02
N ALA A 259 -3.20 -3.49 -11.24
CA ALA A 259 -3.90 -3.98 -12.42
C ALA A 259 -5.35 -3.48 -12.49
N GLU A 260 -6.09 -3.53 -11.38
CA GLU A 260 -7.46 -3.01 -11.28
C GLU A 260 -7.52 -1.49 -11.52
N PHE A 261 -6.52 -0.75 -11.03
CA PHE A 261 -6.41 0.69 -11.29
C PHE A 261 -6.14 1.02 -12.77
N LEU A 262 -5.32 0.21 -13.47
CA LEU A 262 -5.08 0.38 -14.89
C LEU A 262 -6.30 0.00 -15.74
N GLU A 263 -7.03 -1.06 -15.36
CA GLU A 263 -8.20 -1.54 -16.10
C GLU A 263 -9.38 -0.57 -16.01
N ASN A 264 -9.54 0.12 -14.88
CA ASN A 264 -10.56 1.14 -14.70
C ASN A 264 -10.31 2.45 -15.48
N ARG A 265 -9.17 2.58 -16.18
CA ARG A 265 -9.01 3.64 -17.19
C ARG A 265 -9.85 3.26 -18.40
N SER A 266 -10.98 3.94 -18.63
CA SER A 266 -11.79 3.77 -19.83
C SER A 266 -10.90 3.89 -21.08
N LYS A 267 -10.64 2.76 -21.75
CA LYS A 267 -9.79 2.70 -22.96
C LYS A 267 -10.35 3.58 -24.09
N TYR A 268 -11.67 3.74 -24.12
CA TYR A 268 -12.40 4.58 -25.05
C TYR A 268 -12.89 5.89 -24.42
N GLY A 269 -12.21 6.37 -23.37
CA GLY A 269 -12.47 7.68 -22.79
C GLY A 269 -11.83 8.82 -23.57
N GLY A 270 -12.29 10.04 -23.34
CA GLY A 270 -11.75 11.27 -23.93
C GLY A 270 -12.74 12.02 -24.80
N THR A 271 -12.28 13.11 -25.42
CA THR A 271 -13.10 13.98 -26.29
C THR A 271 -12.64 13.87 -27.73
N TYR A 272 -13.56 13.69 -28.67
CA TYR A 272 -13.27 13.72 -30.11
C TYR A 272 -12.73 15.11 -30.51
N LYS A 273 -11.55 15.15 -31.16
CA LYS A 273 -10.94 16.37 -31.68
C LYS A 273 -11.19 16.49 -33.18
N LYS A 274 -12.09 17.39 -33.56
CA LYS A 274 -12.44 17.66 -34.97
C LYS A 274 -11.24 18.20 -35.75
N LYS A 275 -10.92 17.57 -36.90
CA LYS A 275 -9.92 18.09 -37.86
C LYS A 275 -10.54 19.18 -38.75
N ARG A 276 -9.76 20.20 -39.11
CA ARG A 276 -10.22 21.29 -39.99
C ARG A 276 -10.50 20.73 -41.40
N GLY A 277 -11.71 20.96 -41.91
CA GLY A 277 -12.13 20.48 -43.24
C GLY A 277 -12.86 19.13 -43.24
N LYS A 278 -12.76 18.32 -42.17
CA LYS A 278 -13.47 17.04 -42.09
C LYS A 278 -14.82 17.19 -41.39
N ARG A 279 -15.84 16.59 -41.99
CA ARG A 279 -17.17 16.44 -41.37
C ARG A 279 -17.15 15.18 -40.50
N HIS A 280 -18.00 15.11 -39.48
CA HIS A 280 -18.15 13.89 -38.70
C HIS A 280 -19.62 13.61 -38.41
N VAL A 281 -19.94 12.33 -38.27
CA VAL A 281 -21.27 11.82 -37.92
C VAL A 281 -21.15 11.06 -36.61
N VAL A 282 -22.05 11.34 -35.68
CA VAL A 282 -22.11 10.67 -34.37
C VAL A 282 -23.19 9.59 -34.44
N VAL A 283 -22.80 8.35 -34.16
CA VAL A 283 -23.71 7.19 -34.13
C VAL A 283 -23.89 6.76 -32.68
N CYS A 284 -25.13 6.77 -32.22
CA CYS A 284 -25.55 6.37 -30.87
C CYS A 284 -26.64 5.29 -30.95
N GLY A 285 -26.83 4.52 -29.87
CA GLY A 285 -27.92 3.54 -29.76
C GLY A 285 -27.40 2.12 -29.54
N HIS A 286 -28.05 1.12 -30.14
CA HIS A 286 -27.66 -0.28 -29.98
C HIS A 286 -26.45 -0.63 -30.87
N ILE A 287 -25.26 -0.36 -30.34
CA ILE A 287 -23.98 -0.61 -30.99
C ILE A 287 -23.55 -2.04 -30.69
N THR A 288 -23.77 -2.94 -31.65
CA THR A 288 -23.27 -4.31 -31.62
C THR A 288 -22.35 -4.53 -32.81
N PHE A 289 -21.52 -5.56 -32.77
CA PHE A 289 -20.67 -5.91 -33.90
C PHE A 289 -21.47 -6.06 -35.21
N TYR A 290 -22.66 -6.66 -35.13
CA TYR A 290 -23.52 -6.87 -36.28
C TYR A 290 -24.14 -5.56 -36.82
N SER A 291 -24.69 -4.71 -35.94
CA SER A 291 -25.28 -3.43 -36.37
C SER A 291 -24.24 -2.48 -36.95
N VAL A 292 -23.05 -2.41 -36.34
CA VAL A 292 -21.93 -1.60 -36.84
C VAL A 292 -21.40 -2.16 -38.16
N SER A 293 -21.25 -3.48 -38.30
CA SER A 293 -20.77 -4.08 -39.54
C SER A 293 -21.69 -3.80 -40.72
N ASN A 294 -23.01 -3.94 -40.54
CA ASN A 294 -23.98 -3.63 -41.58
C ASN A 294 -23.99 -2.13 -41.91
N PHE A 295 -23.98 -1.27 -40.89
CA PHE A 295 -23.91 0.18 -41.09
C PHE A 295 -22.65 0.60 -41.85
N LEU A 296 -21.47 0.10 -41.47
CA LEU A 296 -20.22 0.45 -42.13
C LEU A 296 -20.17 -0.07 -43.58
N LYS A 297 -20.74 -1.26 -43.85
CA LYS A 297 -20.84 -1.79 -45.22
C LYS A 297 -21.71 -0.92 -46.12
N ASP A 298 -22.85 -0.44 -45.62
CA ASP A 298 -23.76 0.39 -46.41
C ASP A 298 -23.28 1.85 -46.53
N PHE A 299 -22.58 2.34 -45.50
CA PHE A 299 -22.12 3.73 -45.42
C PHE A 299 -20.79 3.99 -46.13
N LEU A 300 -19.86 3.02 -46.11
CA LEU A 300 -18.53 3.09 -46.75
C LEU A 300 -18.46 2.28 -48.07
N HIS A 301 -19.60 2.03 -48.71
CA HIS A 301 -19.66 1.28 -49.97
C HIS A 301 -18.95 2.03 -51.11
N GLU A 302 -18.20 1.31 -51.97
CA GLU A 302 -17.42 1.89 -53.09
C GLU A 302 -18.29 2.64 -54.12
N ASP A 303 -19.58 2.29 -54.21
CA ASP A 303 -20.54 2.97 -55.09
C ASP A 303 -20.94 4.37 -54.60
N ARG A 304 -20.52 4.79 -53.39
CA ARG A 304 -20.76 6.15 -52.88
C ARG A 304 -19.59 7.06 -53.24
N GLU A 305 -19.91 8.27 -53.70
CA GLU A 305 -18.92 9.34 -53.92
C GLU A 305 -18.05 9.55 -52.67
N ASP A 306 -16.74 9.79 -52.84
CA ASP A 306 -15.75 9.94 -51.76
C ASP A 306 -16.27 10.76 -50.56
N VAL A 307 -16.74 10.05 -49.53
CA VAL A 307 -17.32 10.67 -48.34
C VAL A 307 -16.20 10.94 -47.33
N ASP A 308 -15.57 12.13 -47.37
CA ASP A 308 -14.60 12.56 -46.34
C ASP A 308 -15.32 12.95 -45.02
N VAL A 309 -15.92 11.94 -44.38
CA VAL A 309 -16.69 12.04 -43.13
C VAL A 309 -16.16 11.03 -42.12
N GLU A 310 -15.81 11.50 -40.92
CA GLU A 310 -15.40 10.64 -39.82
C GLU A 310 -16.63 10.14 -39.03
N ILE A 311 -16.65 8.87 -38.64
CA ILE A 311 -17.76 8.27 -37.88
C ILE A 311 -17.32 8.10 -36.43
N VAL A 312 -18.09 8.67 -35.50
CA VAL A 312 -17.81 8.61 -34.07
C VAL A 312 -18.92 7.79 -33.38
N PHE A 313 -18.57 6.61 -32.89
CA PHE A 313 -19.49 5.76 -32.14
C PHE A 313 -19.47 6.16 -30.66
N ILE A 314 -20.64 6.45 -30.08
CA ILE A 314 -20.81 6.70 -28.65
C ILE A 314 -21.65 5.58 -28.07
N HIS A 315 -21.03 4.81 -27.17
CA HIS A 315 -21.67 3.76 -26.37
C HIS A 315 -22.03 4.33 -24.98
#